data_AF-A0A1C5JQE6-F1
#
_entry.id   AF-A0A1C5JQE6-F1
#
_cell.length_a   1.000
_cell.length_b   1.000
_cell.length_c   1.000
_cell.angle_alpha   90.00
_cell.angle_beta   90.00
_cell.angle_gamma   90.00
#
_symmetry.space_group_name_H-M   'P 1'
#
loop_
_entity.id
_entity.type
_entity.pdbx_description
1 polymer ?
#
loop_
_entity_poly.entity_id
_entity_poly.type
_entity_poly.pdbx_seq_one_letter_code
_entity_poly.pdbx_strand_id
1 'polypeptide(L)'
;MGGRVGWRALLPAVALGLLLTGCQGVGVADAPDEGRASYQAWGLNEASSDLDGEDRTVVLNGDLERDSGPLFTVDGRWDATGFVLDDSSAEQVRALAGRLPERTGDPACHRLVLVSDSLVDRAVAVLTPDEQPPDGPVTARRLDG
;
A
#
# COMPACT_ATOMS: atom_id res chain seq x y z
N MET A 1 -15.29 13.91 -50.87
CA MET A 1 -16.19 13.52 -49.77
C MET A 1 -15.82 12.10 -49.37
N GLY A 2 -15.35 11.75 -48.18
CA GLY A 2 -15.72 12.12 -46.80
C GLY A 2 -16.03 10.79 -46.10
N GLY A 3 -15.51 10.41 -44.93
CA GLY A 3 -14.57 11.03 -44.01
C GLY A 3 -13.92 9.94 -43.16
N ARG A 4 -12.79 10.27 -42.54
CA ARG A 4 -12.10 9.49 -41.51
C ARG A 4 -12.81 9.71 -40.17
N VAL A 5 -13.20 8.65 -39.46
CA VAL A 5 -13.48 8.65 -38.01
C VAL A 5 -13.17 7.22 -37.55
N GLY A 6 -12.12 6.98 -36.76
CA GLY A 6 -12.17 7.01 -35.28
C GLY A 6 -12.56 5.60 -34.80
N TRP A 7 -11.93 4.94 -33.85
CA TRP A 7 -11.36 5.46 -32.62
C TRP A 7 -10.48 4.34 -32.04
N ARG A 8 -9.17 4.54 -32.02
CA ARG A 8 -8.27 3.81 -31.12
C ARG A 8 -8.61 4.27 -29.71
N ALA A 9 -9.21 3.40 -28.89
CA ALA A 9 -9.09 3.39 -27.42
C ALA A 9 -10.14 2.43 -26.85
N LEU A 10 -9.85 1.14 -26.86
CA LEU A 10 -10.31 0.25 -25.80
C LEU A 10 -9.21 0.27 -24.73
N LEU A 11 -9.11 1.41 -24.02
CA LEU A 11 -8.41 1.48 -22.75
C LEU A 11 -9.47 1.19 -21.66
N PRO A 12 -9.17 0.30 -20.69
CA PRO A 12 -10.16 -0.22 -19.76
C PRO A 12 -10.71 0.91 -18.89
N ALA A 13 -12.03 1.10 -18.96
CA ALA A 13 -12.80 2.11 -18.23
C ALA A 13 -12.89 1.86 -16.71
N VAL A 14 -11.89 1.20 -16.11
CA VAL A 14 -11.84 0.88 -14.67
C VAL A 14 -11.17 2.01 -13.88
N ALA A 15 -10.42 2.90 -14.54
CA ALA A 15 -9.67 3.96 -13.87
C ALA A 15 -10.48 5.22 -13.48
N LEU A 16 -11.76 5.34 -13.85
CA LEU A 16 -12.48 6.63 -13.75
C LEU A 16 -13.56 6.72 -12.66
N GLY A 17 -13.75 5.68 -11.84
CA GLY A 17 -14.85 5.62 -10.86
C GLY A 17 -14.55 6.09 -9.42
N LEU A 18 -13.27 6.26 -9.03
CA LEU A 18 -12.87 6.45 -7.62
C LEU A 18 -12.41 7.88 -7.26
N LEU A 19 -12.58 8.84 -8.17
CA LEU A 19 -12.08 10.23 -8.01
C LEU A 19 -12.83 11.08 -6.98
N LEU A 20 -13.79 10.54 -6.21
CA LEU A 20 -14.60 11.32 -5.27
C LEU A 20 -14.35 10.98 -3.78
N THR A 21 -13.44 10.07 -3.45
CA THR A 21 -13.18 9.70 -2.04
C THR A 21 -11.70 9.53 -1.65
N GLY A 22 -10.74 9.98 -2.47
CA GLY A 22 -9.31 9.87 -2.11
C GLY A 22 -8.79 8.43 -2.01
N CYS A 23 -9.53 7.46 -2.56
CA CYS A 23 -9.19 6.04 -2.53
C CYS A 23 -8.43 5.66 -3.80
N GLN A 24 -7.16 5.25 -3.66
CA GLN A 24 -6.34 4.76 -4.78
C GLN A 24 -6.34 3.23 -4.78
N GLY A 25 -6.73 2.59 -5.88
CA GLY A 25 -6.62 1.14 -6.04
C GLY A 25 -5.26 0.75 -6.64
N VAL A 26 -4.54 -0.18 -6.02
CA VAL A 26 -3.26 -0.71 -6.52
C VAL A 26 -3.28 -2.23 -6.59
N GLY A 27 -2.59 -2.80 -7.57
CA GLY A 27 -2.46 -4.25 -7.70
C GLY A 27 -1.56 -4.84 -6.62
N VAL A 28 -1.67 -6.15 -6.36
CA VAL A 28 -0.72 -6.90 -5.53
C VAL A 28 0.39 -7.48 -6.41
N ALA A 29 1.61 -7.57 -5.88
CA ALA A 29 2.73 -8.26 -6.52
C ALA A 29 3.41 -9.21 -5.55
N ASP A 30 4.05 -10.22 -6.13
CA ASP A 30 5.00 -11.05 -5.40
C ASP A 30 6.14 -10.20 -4.84
N ALA A 31 6.34 -10.34 -3.54
CA ALA A 31 7.50 -9.78 -2.86
C ALA A 31 8.78 -10.50 -3.32
N PRO A 32 9.92 -9.80 -3.42
CA PRO A 32 11.19 -10.46 -3.67
C PRO A 32 11.61 -11.36 -2.49
N ASP A 33 12.40 -12.39 -2.79
CA ASP A 33 12.88 -13.34 -1.78
C ASP A 33 13.91 -12.71 -0.84
N GLU A 34 14.79 -11.86 -1.37
CA GLU A 34 15.90 -11.23 -0.65
C GLU A 34 16.26 -9.85 -1.22
N GLY A 35 16.98 -9.06 -0.41
CA GLY A 35 17.58 -7.79 -0.83
C GLY A 35 17.09 -6.58 -0.07
N ARG A 36 17.73 -5.43 -0.30
CA ARG A 36 17.31 -4.14 0.29
C ARG A 36 16.38 -3.41 -0.66
N ALA A 37 15.38 -2.74 -0.11
CA ALA A 37 14.40 -1.97 -0.88
C ALA A 37 13.83 -0.82 -0.05
N SER A 38 13.17 0.10 -0.75
CA SER A 38 12.40 1.19 -0.18
C SER A 38 10.97 1.11 -0.70
N TYR A 39 10.00 1.33 0.17
CA TYR A 39 8.56 1.26 -0.16
C TYR A 39 7.81 2.46 0.40
N GLN A 40 6.72 2.84 -0.25
CA GLN A 40 5.79 3.82 0.29
C GLN A 40 4.83 3.13 1.27
N ALA A 41 4.67 3.66 2.47
CA ALA A 41 3.71 3.17 3.45
C ALA A 41 2.36 3.90 3.29
N TRP A 42 1.32 3.12 3.04
CA TRP A 42 -0.06 3.58 2.87
C TRP A 42 -0.98 2.93 3.89
N GLY A 43 -2.07 3.60 4.27
CA GLY A 43 -3.14 2.95 5.03
C GLY A 43 -3.84 1.92 4.16
N LEU A 44 -4.12 0.74 4.70
CA LEU A 44 -4.94 -0.26 4.02
C LEU A 44 -6.41 0.01 4.32
N ASN A 45 -7.22 0.13 3.27
CA ASN A 45 -8.67 0.15 3.43
C ASN A 45 -9.16 -1.28 3.69
N GLU A 46 -9.57 -1.59 4.92
CA GLU A 46 -9.94 -2.95 5.34
C GLU A 46 -11.11 -3.54 4.53
N ALA A 47 -12.03 -2.72 4.02
CA ALA A 47 -13.12 -3.19 3.17
C ALA A 47 -12.64 -3.76 1.82
N SER A 48 -11.40 -3.47 1.42
CA SER A 48 -10.74 -4.04 0.24
C SER A 48 -9.84 -5.24 0.56
N SER A 49 -9.65 -5.55 1.85
CA SER A 49 -8.75 -6.63 2.27
C SER A 49 -9.37 -8.03 2.20
N ASP A 50 -10.69 -8.10 2.03
CA ASP A 50 -11.47 -9.34 1.82
C ASP A 50 -11.47 -9.79 0.34
N LEU A 51 -10.68 -9.14 -0.52
CA LEU A 51 -10.61 -9.46 -1.93
C LEU A 51 -9.69 -10.67 -2.17
N ASP A 52 -10.29 -11.81 -2.52
CA ASP A 52 -9.61 -13.07 -2.88
C ASP A 52 -9.39 -13.19 -4.42
N GLY A 53 -8.31 -13.83 -4.86
CA GLY A 53 -8.08 -14.19 -6.29
C GLY A 53 -6.67 -13.94 -6.83
N GLU A 54 -6.42 -14.25 -8.11
CA GLU A 54 -5.11 -14.04 -8.78
C GLU A 54 -4.86 -12.59 -9.23
N ASP A 55 -5.91 -11.76 -9.37
CA ASP A 55 -5.82 -10.34 -9.76
C ASP A 55 -6.29 -9.43 -8.61
N ARG A 56 -5.66 -9.56 -7.45
CA ARG A 56 -6.00 -8.79 -6.25
C ARG A 56 -5.64 -7.32 -6.41
N THR A 57 -6.62 -6.46 -6.15
CA THR A 57 -6.44 -5.00 -6.03
C THR A 57 -6.76 -4.62 -4.60
N VAL A 58 -5.89 -3.85 -3.95
CA VAL A 58 -6.15 -3.27 -2.63
C VAL A 58 -6.44 -1.78 -2.78
N VAL A 59 -7.31 -1.27 -1.93
CA VAL A 59 -7.61 0.16 -1.86
C VAL A 59 -6.79 0.78 -0.75
N LEU A 60 -6.12 1.89 -1.10
CA LEU A 60 -5.25 2.64 -0.23
C LEU A 60 -6.02 3.81 0.39
N ASN A 61 -5.80 4.00 1.69
CA ASN A 61 -6.16 5.22 2.40
C ASN A 61 -4.90 6.10 2.51
N GLY A 62 -4.99 7.29 1.95
CA GLY A 62 -3.94 8.30 2.04
C GLY A 62 -3.91 9.00 3.39
N ASP A 63 -2.78 9.66 3.66
CA ASP A 63 -2.59 10.49 4.84
C ASP A 63 -3.29 11.83 4.70
N LEU A 64 -4.30 12.09 5.54
CA LEU A 64 -5.04 13.34 5.54
C LEU A 64 -4.17 14.55 5.91
N GLU A 65 -3.08 14.32 6.65
CA GLU A 65 -2.12 15.38 6.99
C GLU A 65 -1.20 15.74 5.81
N ARG A 66 -1.19 14.93 4.74
CA ARG A 66 -0.27 15.04 3.60
C ARG A 66 -0.98 14.89 2.24
N ASP A 67 -2.02 15.68 2.02
CA ASP A 67 -2.75 15.73 0.74
C ASP A 67 -3.25 14.35 0.25
N SER A 68 -3.56 13.43 1.17
CA SER A 68 -3.96 12.04 0.87
C SER A 68 -2.90 11.22 0.11
N GLY A 69 -1.62 11.55 0.30
CA GLY A 69 -0.48 10.78 -0.18
C GLY A 69 -0.04 9.65 0.78
N PRO A 70 1.14 9.03 0.53
CA PRO A 70 1.71 8.05 1.46
C PRO A 70 2.06 8.71 2.81
N LEU A 71 2.00 7.93 3.88
CA LEU A 71 2.35 8.41 5.23
C LEU A 71 3.84 8.77 5.31
N PHE A 72 4.69 7.88 4.80
CA PHE A 72 6.13 8.03 4.67
C PHE A 72 6.73 6.92 3.79
N THR A 73 8.03 7.02 3.50
CA THR A 73 8.81 5.95 2.90
C THR A 73 9.45 5.10 3.99
N VAL A 74 9.40 3.78 3.83
CA VAL A 74 10.12 2.82 4.67
C VAL A 74 11.29 2.21 3.91
N ASP A 75 12.37 1.98 4.64
CA ASP A 75 13.56 1.29 4.18
C ASP A 75 13.75 0.00 4.98
N GLY A 76 14.37 -1.00 4.36
CA GLY A 76 14.59 -2.28 5.01
C GLY A 76 15.17 -3.34 4.10
N ARG A 77 15.05 -4.58 4.55
CA ARG A 77 15.61 -5.75 3.88
C ARG A 77 14.63 -6.92 3.91
N TRP A 78 14.47 -7.57 2.76
CA TRP A 78 13.84 -8.86 2.64
C TRP A 78 14.74 -9.99 3.14
N ASP A 79 14.17 -10.85 3.97
CA ASP A 79 14.76 -12.13 4.37
C ASP A 79 13.68 -13.22 4.48
N ALA A 80 14.07 -14.40 4.96
CA ALA A 80 13.17 -15.56 5.06
C ALA A 80 11.89 -15.28 5.88
N THR A 81 11.91 -14.31 6.79
CA THR A 81 10.77 -13.98 7.67
C THR A 81 9.81 -12.95 7.06
N GLY A 82 10.30 -12.07 6.19
CA GLY A 82 9.52 -10.98 5.60
C GLY A 82 10.39 -9.78 5.25
N PHE A 83 9.79 -8.60 5.20
CA PHE A 83 10.51 -7.34 5.02
C PHE A 83 10.81 -6.74 6.39
N VAL A 84 12.04 -6.83 6.83
CA VAL A 84 12.51 -6.29 8.11
C VAL A 84 12.89 -4.83 7.91
N LEU A 85 12.23 -3.92 8.64
CA LEU A 85 12.45 -2.49 8.53
C LEU A 85 13.75 -2.08 9.24
N ASP A 86 14.44 -1.10 8.68
CA ASP A 86 15.56 -0.41 9.35
C ASP A 86 15.02 0.39 10.56
N ASP A 87 15.89 0.65 11.55
CA ASP A 87 15.50 1.21 12.85
C ASP A 87 14.67 2.50 12.74
N SER A 88 15.07 3.43 11.86
CA SER A 88 14.35 4.70 11.67
C SER A 88 12.95 4.51 11.06
N SER A 89 12.78 3.54 10.16
CA SER A 89 11.47 3.20 9.60
C SER A 89 10.61 2.45 10.62
N ALA A 90 11.22 1.58 11.43
CA ALA A 90 10.55 0.88 12.51
C ALA A 90 10.00 1.83 13.58
N GLU A 91 10.77 2.85 13.97
CA GLU A 91 10.32 3.92 14.88
C GLU A 91 9.11 4.68 14.33
N GLN A 92 9.13 5.04 13.04
CA GLN A 92 8.00 5.72 12.39
C GLN A 92 6.74 4.85 12.37
N VAL A 93 6.88 3.55 12.07
CA VAL A 93 5.77 2.60 12.11
C VAL A 93 5.18 2.50 13.52
N ARG A 94 6.02 2.36 14.55
CA ARG A 94 5.53 2.30 15.95
C ARG A 94 4.83 3.58 16.37
N ALA A 95 5.30 4.73 15.91
CA ALA A 95 4.68 6.02 16.20
C ALA A 95 3.25 6.15 15.64
N LEU A 96 2.83 5.26 14.74
CA LEU A 96 1.48 5.19 14.19
C LEU A 96 0.53 4.24 14.95
N ALA A 97 1.03 3.46 15.92
CA ALA A 97 0.18 2.58 16.73
C ALA A 97 -0.94 3.40 17.40
N GLY A 98 -2.20 2.96 17.21
CA GLY A 98 -3.40 3.65 17.69
C GLY A 98 -3.67 5.02 17.05
N ARG A 99 -3.01 5.37 15.94
CA ARG A 99 -3.17 6.67 15.26
C ARG A 99 -3.53 6.57 13.77
N LEU A 100 -3.47 5.38 13.19
CA LEU A 100 -3.79 5.15 11.78
C LEU A 100 -5.21 5.60 11.41
N PRO A 101 -6.27 5.28 12.18
CA PRO A 101 -7.62 5.70 11.85
C PRO A 101 -7.77 7.22 11.75
N GLU A 102 -7.16 7.96 12.67
CA GLU A 102 -7.19 9.41 12.68
C GLU A 102 -6.38 10.01 11.53
N ARG A 103 -5.21 9.43 11.23
CA ARG A 103 -4.33 9.87 10.13
C ARG A 103 -4.97 9.66 8.76
N THR A 104 -5.80 8.63 8.61
CA THR A 104 -6.42 8.26 7.33
C THR A 104 -7.88 8.71 7.20
N GLY A 105 -8.53 9.08 8.30
CA GLY A 105 -9.95 9.40 8.34
C GLY A 105 -10.87 8.18 8.24
N ASP A 106 -10.32 6.96 8.28
CA ASP A 106 -11.06 5.71 8.20
C ASP A 106 -10.98 4.98 9.56
N PRO A 107 -12.10 4.88 10.31
CA PRO A 107 -12.11 4.21 11.61
C PRO A 107 -11.74 2.73 11.55
N ALA A 108 -11.81 2.09 10.39
CA ALA A 108 -11.42 0.70 10.20
C ALA A 108 -9.93 0.55 9.83
N CYS A 109 -9.21 1.62 9.46
CA CYS A 109 -7.84 1.51 8.97
C CYS A 109 -6.84 1.22 10.11
N HIS A 110 -6.50 -0.05 10.28
CA HIS A 110 -5.55 -0.51 11.31
C HIS A 110 -4.27 -1.12 10.76
N ARG A 111 -4.18 -1.32 9.44
CA ARG A 111 -3.01 -1.90 8.78
C ARG A 111 -2.38 -0.91 7.81
N LEU A 112 -1.08 -1.08 7.65
CA LEU A 112 -0.28 -0.43 6.62
C LEU A 112 0.03 -1.43 5.51
N VAL A 113 0.03 -0.93 4.28
CA VAL A 113 0.49 -1.67 3.10
C VAL A 113 1.71 -0.97 2.52
N LEU A 114 2.71 -1.76 2.15
CA LEU A 114 3.93 -1.31 1.51
C LEU A 114 3.75 -1.38 0.01
N VAL A 115 3.88 -0.24 -0.67
CA VAL A 115 3.68 -0.09 -2.10
C VAL A 115 5.01 0.24 -2.77
N SER A 116 5.35 -0.48 -3.83
CA SER A 116 6.53 -0.23 -4.65
C SER A 116 6.31 1.00 -5.53
N ASP A 117 7.24 1.95 -5.48
CA ASP A 117 7.30 3.16 -6.33
C ASP A 117 7.79 2.86 -7.77
N SER A 118 7.52 1.65 -8.27
CA SER A 118 7.90 1.24 -9.63
C SER A 118 6.91 1.77 -10.66
N LEU A 119 7.18 1.60 -11.96
CA LEU A 119 6.31 2.08 -13.07
C LEU A 119 4.84 1.63 -12.98
N VAL A 120 4.53 0.64 -12.16
CA VAL A 120 3.19 0.26 -11.75
C VAL A 120 3.19 0.18 -10.22
N ASP A 121 2.38 1.01 -9.55
CA ASP A 121 2.21 0.95 -8.10
C ASP A 121 1.65 -0.42 -7.72
N ARG A 122 2.42 -1.18 -6.93
CA ARG A 122 2.01 -2.50 -6.47
C ARG A 122 2.27 -2.70 -4.98
N ALA A 123 1.25 -3.17 -4.28
CA ALA A 123 1.34 -3.61 -2.90
C ALA A 123 2.13 -4.92 -2.80
N VAL A 124 3.10 -4.99 -1.89
CA VAL A 124 4.01 -6.14 -1.75
C VAL A 124 4.02 -6.74 -0.34
N ALA A 125 3.66 -5.95 0.66
CA ALA A 125 3.69 -6.38 2.06
C ALA A 125 2.66 -5.64 2.89
N VAL A 126 2.26 -6.23 4.00
CA VAL A 126 1.33 -5.66 4.97
C VAL A 126 1.93 -5.73 6.38
N LEU A 127 1.64 -4.73 7.20
CA LEU A 127 2.04 -4.70 8.59
C LEU A 127 0.97 -4.03 9.46
N THR A 128 0.84 -4.47 10.70
CA THR A 128 -0.07 -3.90 11.69
C THR A 128 0.76 -3.18 12.74
N PRO A 129 0.78 -1.83 12.80
CA PRO A 129 1.61 -1.09 13.76
C PRO A 129 1.39 -1.51 15.22
N ASP A 130 0.14 -1.75 15.60
CA ASP A 130 -0.25 -2.13 16.97
C ASP A 130 0.21 -3.52 17.40
N GLU A 131 0.56 -4.39 16.45
CA GLU A 131 1.05 -5.76 16.73
C GLU A 131 2.58 -5.84 16.79
N GLN A 132 3.28 -4.72 16.56
CA GLN A 132 4.74 -4.71 16.52
C GLN A 132 5.35 -4.74 17.93
N PRO A 133 6.49 -5.42 18.11
CA PRO A 133 7.18 -5.42 19.39
C PRO A 133 7.67 -4.00 19.74
N PRO A 134 7.53 -3.57 21.01
CA PRO A 134 7.98 -2.25 21.45
C PRO A 134 9.50 -2.09 21.29
N ASP A 135 10.24 -3.16 21.60
CA ASP A 135 11.70 -3.25 21.49
C ASP A 135 12.05 -4.50 20.68
N GLY A 136 12.28 -4.35 19.37
CA GLY A 136 12.59 -5.48 18.48
C GLY A 136 12.62 -5.12 16.99
N PRO A 137 12.83 -6.08 16.09
CA PRO A 137 12.67 -5.84 14.66
C PRO A 137 11.19 -5.67 14.32
N VAL A 138 10.87 -4.68 13.47
CA VAL A 138 9.55 -4.54 12.83
C VAL A 138 9.60 -5.29 11.51
N THR A 139 8.70 -6.25 11.32
CA THR A 139 8.70 -7.10 10.12
C THR A 139 7.35 -7.03 9.44
N ALA A 140 7.34 -6.58 8.18
CA ALA A 140 6.15 -6.63 7.35
C ALA A 140 6.00 -8.01 6.72
N ARG A 141 4.78 -8.52 6.72
CA ARG A 141 4.42 -9.82 6.15
C ARG A 141 4.24 -9.67 4.64
N ARG A 142 4.76 -10.62 3.88
CA ARG A 142 4.54 -10.72 2.43
C ARG A 142 3.06 -10.73 2.10
N LEU A 143 2.70 -10.06 1.02
CA LEU A 143 1.46 -10.35 0.31
C LEU A 143 1.79 -11.45 -0.71
N ASP A 144 0.99 -12.51 -0.71
CA ASP A 144 1.07 -13.52 -1.75
C ASP A 144 0.30 -12.97 -2.96
N GLY A 145 0.94 -12.94 -4.15
CA GLY A 145 0.29 -12.62 -5.43
C GLY A 145 -0.84 -13.59 -5.74
#